data_AF-A0AAI9R713-F1
#
_entry.id   AF-A0AAI9R713-F1
#
_cell.length_a   1.000
_cell.length_b   1.000
_cell.length_c   1.000
_cell.angle_alpha   90.00
_cell.angle_beta   90.00
_cell.angle_gamma   90.00
#
_symmetry.space_group_name_H-M   'P 1'
#
loop_
_entity.id
_entity.type
_entity.pdbx_description
1 polymer ?
#
loop_
_entity_poly.entity_id
_entity_poly.type
_entity_poly.pdbx_seq_one_letter_code
_entity_poly.pdbx_strand_id
1 'polypeptide(L)'
;MRILSQSDPFCSRFINEIRLILKQGWYHPVFKGVDPIGRILMFVVNDYLEIKDVNIPHSYLDEFKDAFSELLDNYRDRLVDVSVLHAFNGVPVHDCDENIQGILAELGFSSMGDGERYIRGGVVEPRSRREVYRMLFNQHRIHQDSRFENETMALEHMSEVRDDFALRGRCEMFRVDLHSMAAAHQLHQGTSLRGHQVWAKLAHFQRLLTIRNVVASEEDDDILQFFSEHNDPTVYMDRHAMKRSEFRKLISPLVRSGHLVQDYRGGFKTVTPLPKSDLWEVKRDYLRELVSQYPVVSLKQVERLAGSPFSAEEISDVLHEFEEDGTLIKGFLVDDLQDICWGRQEMLEDSTSLRKTRDLVVPPSDNLIHYFGGILRERFAFGSAYMVFHNEEPIAAFKANTRDGTIEITDFVGDSDLEKEALRVMKEFAWEHDTRLTGKLYEKLRTR
;
A
#
# COMPACT_ATOMS: atom_id res chain seq x y z
N MET A 1 24.55 -17.65 26.31
CA MET A 1 24.48 -18.49 25.09
C MET A 1 24.66 -17.61 23.85
N ARG A 2 24.91 -18.15 22.65
CA ARG A 2 24.94 -17.38 21.40
C ARG A 2 24.18 -18.09 20.29
N ILE A 3 23.34 -17.36 19.56
CA ILE A 3 22.68 -17.83 18.34
C ILE A 3 23.27 -17.05 17.19
N LEU A 4 23.85 -17.73 16.21
CA LEU A 4 24.63 -17.09 15.15
C LEU A 4 24.15 -17.53 13.76
N SER A 5 24.40 -16.70 12.75
CA SER A 5 24.31 -17.14 11.36
C SER A 5 25.48 -18.06 11.01
N GLN A 6 25.29 -19.02 10.11
CA GLN A 6 26.40 -19.85 9.60
C GLN A 6 27.46 -19.03 8.85
N SER A 7 27.09 -17.86 8.32
CA SER A 7 28.02 -16.94 7.67
C SER A 7 28.88 -16.15 8.66
N ASP A 8 28.62 -16.25 9.97
CA ASP A 8 29.41 -15.55 10.97
C ASP A 8 30.87 -16.05 10.99
N PRO A 9 31.88 -15.15 11.07
CA PRO A 9 33.29 -15.54 11.15
C PRO A 9 33.61 -16.49 12.31
N PHE A 10 32.87 -16.41 13.43
CA PHE A 10 32.99 -17.33 14.55
C PHE A 10 32.53 -18.74 14.15
N CYS A 11 31.37 -18.87 13.50
CA CYS A 11 30.84 -20.15 13.02
C CYS A 11 31.76 -20.81 12.00
N SER A 12 32.42 -20.02 11.15
CA SER A 12 33.34 -20.51 10.13
C SER A 12 34.51 -21.30 10.70
N ARG A 13 34.98 -20.94 11.91
CA ARG A 13 36.08 -21.64 12.60
C ARG A 13 35.68 -23.04 13.09
N PHE A 14 34.41 -23.24 13.40
CA PHE A 14 33.87 -24.48 13.97
C PHE A 14 32.98 -25.24 12.98
N ILE A 15 33.03 -24.91 11.69
CA ILE A 15 32.08 -25.42 10.68
C ILE A 15 32.06 -26.95 10.57
N ASN A 16 33.20 -27.61 10.81
CA ASN A 16 33.29 -29.07 10.79
C ASN A 16 32.58 -29.70 11.99
N GLU A 17 32.72 -29.12 13.18
CA GLU A 17 32.06 -29.57 14.42
C GLU A 17 30.55 -29.33 14.35
N ILE A 18 30.14 -28.14 13.85
CA ILE A 18 28.74 -27.83 13.55
C ILE A 18 28.15 -28.90 12.63
N ARG A 19 28.81 -29.20 11.50
CA ARG A 19 28.31 -30.21 10.54
C ARG A 19 28.26 -31.62 11.13
N LEU A 20 29.17 -31.96 12.03
CA LEU A 20 29.24 -33.26 12.66
C LEU A 20 28.16 -33.44 13.73
N ILE A 21 27.91 -32.42 14.55
CA ILE A 21 26.98 -32.46 15.69
C ILE A 21 25.55 -32.11 15.25
N LEU A 22 25.38 -31.04 14.48
CA LEU A 22 24.08 -30.48 14.11
C LEU A 22 23.59 -30.92 12.72
N LYS A 23 24.36 -31.77 12.03
CA LYS A 23 24.14 -32.27 10.65
C LYS A 23 24.16 -31.14 9.60
N GLN A 24 24.28 -31.48 8.32
CA GLN A 24 24.22 -30.47 7.26
C GLN A 24 22.83 -29.86 7.10
N GLY A 25 22.75 -28.55 6.86
CA GLY A 25 21.50 -27.83 6.61
C GLY A 25 21.70 -26.32 6.75
N TRP A 26 20.67 -25.54 6.38
CA TRP A 26 20.62 -24.09 6.59
C TRP A 26 19.88 -23.81 7.90
N TYR A 27 20.60 -23.45 8.95
CA TYR A 27 20.04 -23.16 10.27
C TYR A 27 20.98 -22.23 11.04
N HIS A 28 20.47 -21.55 12.06
CA HIS A 28 21.27 -20.77 12.99
C HIS A 28 21.81 -21.68 14.09
N PRO A 29 23.13 -21.97 14.14
CA PRO A 29 23.72 -22.76 15.23
C PRO A 29 23.63 -22.01 16.57
N VAL A 30 23.42 -22.78 17.64
CA VAL A 30 23.38 -22.30 19.01
C VAL A 30 24.60 -22.82 19.77
N PHE A 31 25.34 -21.91 20.38
CA PHE A 31 26.60 -22.17 21.06
C PHE A 31 26.54 -21.87 22.55
N LYS A 32 27.19 -22.74 23.34
CA LYS A 32 27.58 -22.45 24.71
C LYS A 32 29.11 -22.42 24.78
N GLY A 33 29.68 -21.21 24.85
CA GLY A 33 31.12 -21.04 24.68
C GLY A 33 31.54 -21.35 23.24
N VAL A 34 32.31 -22.43 23.06
CA VAL A 34 32.76 -22.93 21.76
C VAL A 34 31.97 -24.15 21.27
N ASP A 35 31.18 -24.78 22.15
CA ASP A 35 30.49 -26.02 21.83
C ASP A 35 29.15 -25.74 21.13
N PRO A 36 28.91 -26.29 19.93
CA PRO A 36 27.61 -26.23 19.28
C PRO A 36 26.65 -27.20 19.98
N ILE A 37 25.60 -26.67 20.61
CA ILE A 37 24.67 -27.43 21.44
C ILE A 37 23.28 -27.57 20.83
N GLY A 38 22.94 -26.76 19.83
CA GLY A 38 21.63 -26.77 19.20
C GLY A 38 21.56 -25.98 17.90
N ARG A 39 20.38 -25.92 17.31
CA ARG A 39 20.15 -25.25 16.03
C ARG A 39 18.72 -24.72 15.91
N ILE A 40 18.55 -23.66 15.14
CA ILE A 40 17.24 -23.07 14.83
C ILE A 40 17.07 -22.99 13.32
N LEU A 41 16.05 -23.66 12.79
CA LEU A 41 15.66 -23.53 11.40
C LEU A 41 14.64 -22.39 11.28
N MET A 42 15.08 -21.23 10.81
CA MET A 42 14.21 -20.08 10.60
C MET A 42 14.64 -19.26 9.39
N PHE A 43 13.69 -18.55 8.81
CA PHE A 43 13.90 -17.65 7.68
C PHE A 43 12.83 -16.55 7.67
N VAL A 44 13.19 -15.39 7.15
CA VAL A 44 12.24 -14.29 6.97
C VAL A 44 11.38 -14.59 5.75
N VAL A 45 10.05 -14.61 5.93
CA VAL A 45 9.06 -14.79 4.87
C VAL A 45 8.25 -13.51 4.79
N ASN A 46 8.34 -12.81 3.67
CA ASN A 46 7.74 -11.49 3.49
C ASN A 46 8.14 -10.54 4.62
N ASP A 47 7.24 -10.36 5.59
CA ASP A 47 7.32 -9.37 6.66
C ASP A 47 7.25 -10.04 8.07
N TYR A 48 7.45 -11.37 8.17
CA TYR A 48 7.53 -12.09 9.45
C TYR A 48 8.65 -13.14 9.47
N LEU A 49 9.02 -13.58 10.67
CA LEU A 49 10.01 -14.63 10.88
C LEU A 49 9.30 -16.00 10.98
N GLU A 50 9.57 -16.88 10.03
CA GLU A 50 9.07 -18.26 10.06
C GLU A 50 10.10 -19.18 10.71
N ILE A 51 9.73 -19.83 11.82
CA ILE A 51 10.57 -20.69 12.64
C ILE A 51 10.04 -22.11 12.54
N LYS A 52 10.69 -22.92 11.70
CA LYS A 52 10.24 -24.28 11.37
C LYS A 52 10.53 -25.27 12.49
N ASP A 53 11.70 -25.18 13.12
CA ASP A 53 12.07 -26.06 14.23
C ASP A 53 13.17 -25.40 15.08
N VAL A 54 13.09 -25.60 16.38
CA VAL A 54 14.12 -25.22 17.35
C VAL A 54 14.62 -26.49 18.02
N ASN A 55 15.90 -26.84 17.85
CA ASN A 55 16.48 -28.01 18.51
C ASN A 55 17.45 -27.57 19.61
N ILE A 56 17.06 -27.73 20.87
CA ILE A 56 17.84 -27.36 22.06
C ILE A 56 17.68 -28.42 23.17
N PRO A 57 18.78 -28.89 23.80
CA PRO A 57 18.71 -29.78 24.95
C PRO A 57 17.99 -29.15 26.14
N HIS A 58 17.16 -29.91 26.85
CA HIS A 58 16.34 -29.43 27.98
C HIS A 58 17.17 -28.77 29.09
N SER A 59 18.42 -29.22 29.31
CA SER A 59 19.34 -28.67 30.29
C SER A 59 19.77 -27.22 30.05
N TYR A 60 19.51 -26.68 28.85
CA TYR A 60 19.94 -25.36 28.42
C TYR A 60 18.77 -24.42 28.11
N LEU A 61 17.53 -24.82 28.40
CA LEU A 61 16.33 -24.08 28.02
C LEU A 61 16.26 -22.67 28.62
N ASP A 62 16.63 -22.49 29.89
CA ASP A 62 16.58 -21.18 30.54
C ASP A 62 17.54 -20.17 29.88
N GLU A 63 18.80 -20.56 29.67
CA GLU A 63 19.78 -19.72 28.99
C GLU A 63 19.43 -19.50 27.49
N PHE A 64 18.77 -20.48 26.88
CA PHE A 64 18.31 -20.39 25.51
C PHE A 64 17.19 -19.37 25.37
N LYS A 65 16.23 -19.37 26.30
CA LYS A 65 15.09 -18.43 26.31
C LYS A 65 15.58 -16.99 26.22
N ASP A 66 16.53 -16.59 27.06
CA ASP A 66 17.04 -15.22 27.10
C ASP A 66 17.73 -14.85 25.77
N ALA A 67 18.61 -15.72 25.28
CA ALA A 67 19.33 -15.50 24.03
C ALA A 67 18.39 -15.50 22.80
N PHE A 68 17.33 -16.32 22.85
CA PHE A 68 16.34 -16.39 21.78
C PHE A 68 15.42 -15.17 21.80
N SER A 69 15.01 -14.66 22.97
CA SER A 69 14.27 -13.40 23.03
C SER A 69 15.09 -12.25 22.46
N GLU A 70 16.37 -12.12 22.85
CA GLU A 70 17.25 -11.09 22.30
C GLU A 70 17.39 -11.21 20.77
N LEU A 71 17.46 -12.43 20.24
CA LEU A 71 17.46 -12.64 18.80
C LEU A 71 16.18 -12.15 18.13
N LEU A 72 15.01 -12.49 18.68
CA LEU A 72 13.72 -12.07 18.14
C LEU A 72 13.57 -10.54 18.20
N ASP A 73 14.04 -9.91 19.28
CA ASP A 73 14.03 -8.45 19.42
C ASP A 73 14.97 -7.77 18.40
N ASN A 74 16.12 -8.39 18.06
CA ASN A 74 16.98 -7.89 16.97
C ASN A 74 16.33 -7.96 15.57
N TYR A 75 15.38 -8.87 15.34
CA TYR A 75 14.62 -8.92 14.09
C TYR A 75 13.57 -7.81 14.03
N ARG A 76 13.02 -7.40 15.17
CA ARG A 76 12.11 -6.24 15.27
C ARG A 76 12.79 -4.97 14.75
N ASP A 77 14.06 -4.75 15.08
CA ASP A 77 14.85 -3.62 14.56
C ASP A 77 15.04 -3.64 13.03
N ARG A 78 14.74 -4.78 12.38
CA ARG A 78 14.74 -4.95 10.92
C ARG A 78 13.34 -4.93 10.31
N LEU A 79 12.35 -4.41 11.04
CA LEU A 79 10.94 -4.37 10.67
C LEU A 79 10.28 -5.75 10.56
N VAL A 80 10.83 -6.77 11.25
CA VAL A 80 10.29 -8.13 11.31
C VAL A 80 9.98 -8.45 12.76
N ASP A 81 8.77 -8.13 13.20
CA ASP A 81 8.36 -8.15 14.61
C ASP A 81 7.33 -9.24 14.93
N VAL A 82 6.79 -9.91 13.91
CA VAL A 82 5.97 -11.11 14.06
C VAL A 82 6.81 -12.36 13.83
N SER A 83 6.64 -13.36 14.71
CA SER A 83 7.31 -14.65 14.59
C SER A 83 6.30 -15.79 14.67
N VAL A 84 6.43 -16.78 13.77
CA VAL A 84 5.57 -17.96 13.71
C VAL A 84 6.40 -19.22 13.95
N LEU A 85 6.06 -19.99 14.97
CA LEU A 85 6.75 -21.21 15.36
C LEU A 85 5.91 -22.45 15.02
N HIS A 86 6.55 -23.45 14.39
CA HIS A 86 5.90 -24.71 13.99
C HIS A 86 6.27 -25.91 14.87
N ALA A 87 7.55 -26.05 15.23
CA ALA A 87 8.02 -27.21 15.99
C ALA A 87 9.11 -26.82 16.99
N PHE A 88 9.22 -27.64 18.03
CA PHE A 88 10.30 -27.60 19.01
C PHE A 88 10.81 -29.02 19.24
N ASN A 89 12.12 -29.21 19.11
CA ASN A 89 12.80 -30.50 19.21
C ASN A 89 12.21 -31.57 18.27
N GLY A 90 11.71 -31.16 17.10
CA GLY A 90 11.08 -32.04 16.12
C GLY A 90 9.66 -32.50 16.50
N VAL A 91 9.09 -31.97 17.58
CA VAL A 91 7.70 -32.17 17.99
C VAL A 91 6.90 -30.93 17.58
N PRO A 92 5.70 -31.07 16.99
CA PRO A 92 4.82 -29.93 16.73
C PRO A 92 4.58 -29.10 17.98
N VAL A 93 4.53 -27.77 17.86
CA VAL A 93 4.44 -26.88 19.03
C VAL A 93 3.22 -27.12 19.90
N HIS A 94 2.10 -27.58 19.33
CA HIS A 94 0.89 -27.88 20.08
C HIS A 94 1.01 -29.16 20.93
N ASP A 95 1.91 -30.06 20.56
CA ASP A 95 2.16 -31.36 21.21
C ASP A 95 3.34 -31.33 22.19
N CYS A 96 4.01 -30.17 22.36
CA CYS A 96 5.12 -30.02 23.29
C CYS A 96 4.67 -30.13 24.76
N ASP A 97 5.59 -30.55 25.62
CA ASP A 97 5.36 -30.73 27.06
C ASP A 97 5.16 -29.39 27.81
N GLU A 98 4.61 -29.45 29.02
CA GLU A 98 4.26 -28.26 29.82
C GLU A 98 5.47 -27.31 30.05
N ASN A 99 6.68 -27.87 30.12
CA ASN A 99 7.88 -27.07 30.29
C ASN A 99 8.18 -26.21 29.05
N ILE A 100 8.13 -26.80 27.85
CA ILE A 100 8.29 -26.05 26.60
C ILE A 100 7.12 -25.08 26.42
N GLN A 101 5.88 -25.48 26.71
CA GLN A 101 4.73 -24.58 26.65
C GLN A 101 4.91 -23.35 27.55
N GLY A 102 5.43 -23.54 28.77
CA GLY A 102 5.73 -22.45 29.70
C GLY A 102 6.75 -21.47 29.14
N ILE A 103 7.84 -21.97 28.56
CA ILE A 103 8.88 -21.14 27.93
C ILE A 103 8.32 -20.35 26.74
N LEU A 104 7.53 -21.01 25.89
CA LEU A 104 6.91 -20.36 24.73
C LEU A 104 5.96 -19.23 25.18
N ALA A 105 5.16 -19.46 26.21
CA ALA A 105 4.28 -18.44 26.79
C ALA A 105 5.08 -17.25 27.37
N GLU A 106 6.18 -17.51 28.10
CA GLU A 106 7.07 -16.47 28.61
C GLU A 106 7.75 -15.67 27.49
N LEU A 107 8.03 -16.31 26.35
CA LEU A 107 8.53 -15.66 25.14
C LEU A 107 7.43 -14.91 24.36
N GLY A 108 6.19 -14.93 24.82
CA GLY A 108 5.06 -14.25 24.19
C GLY A 108 4.47 -14.98 22.99
N PHE A 109 4.75 -16.28 22.82
CA PHE A 109 4.08 -17.11 21.82
C PHE A 109 2.70 -17.55 22.32
N SER A 110 1.71 -17.49 21.43
CA SER A 110 0.33 -17.93 21.67
C SER A 110 -0.15 -18.77 20.49
N SER A 111 -1.15 -19.64 20.72
CA SER A 111 -1.70 -20.47 19.65
C SER A 111 -2.38 -19.62 18.58
N MET A 112 -2.15 -19.94 17.30
CA MET A 112 -2.87 -19.33 16.17
C MET A 112 -4.31 -19.83 16.02
N GLY A 113 -4.74 -20.81 16.82
CA GLY A 113 -6.08 -21.41 16.73
C GLY A 113 -6.25 -22.44 15.60
N ASP A 114 -5.21 -22.67 14.79
CA ASP A 114 -5.18 -23.69 13.73
C ASP A 114 -4.75 -25.08 14.24
N GLY A 115 -4.37 -25.18 15.51
CA GLY A 115 -3.90 -26.41 16.13
C GLY A 115 -2.50 -26.82 15.71
N GLU A 116 -1.77 -26.00 14.94
CA GLU A 116 -0.47 -26.38 14.35
C GLU A 116 0.65 -25.41 14.73
N ARG A 117 0.35 -24.11 14.79
CA ARG A 117 1.37 -23.04 14.85
C ARG A 117 1.12 -22.07 16.00
N TYR A 118 2.20 -21.51 16.50
CA TYR A 118 2.19 -20.47 17.53
C TYR A 118 2.74 -19.15 16.98
N ILE A 119 2.21 -18.02 17.41
CA ILE A 119 2.55 -16.67 16.97
C ILE A 119 3.00 -15.79 18.14
N ARG A 120 4.03 -14.98 17.93
CA ARG A 120 4.49 -13.89 18.82
C ARG A 120 4.36 -12.56 18.07
N GLY A 121 3.89 -11.51 18.77
CA GLY A 121 3.88 -10.13 18.28
C GLY A 121 2.69 -9.75 17.38
N GLY A 122 1.77 -10.67 17.10
CA GLY A 122 0.60 -10.39 16.25
C GLY A 122 -0.60 -11.28 16.58
N VAL A 123 -1.75 -10.92 16.02
CA VAL A 123 -3.05 -11.57 16.22
C VAL A 123 -3.42 -12.41 14.98
N VAL A 124 -4.19 -13.48 15.19
CA VAL A 124 -4.76 -14.29 14.11
C VAL A 124 -6.27 -14.14 14.14
N GLU A 125 -6.76 -13.19 13.36
CA GLU A 125 -8.19 -12.93 13.18
C GLU A 125 -8.51 -12.76 11.69
N PRO A 126 -8.34 -13.82 10.90
CA PRO A 126 -8.50 -13.68 9.47
C PRO A 126 -9.96 -13.41 9.12
N ARG A 127 -10.14 -12.49 8.18
CA ARG A 127 -11.42 -12.23 7.50
C ARG A 127 -11.30 -12.68 6.06
N SER A 128 -12.44 -12.94 5.43
CA SER A 128 -12.42 -13.24 4.01
C SER A 128 -12.01 -11.99 3.22
N ARG A 129 -11.27 -12.19 2.13
CA ARG A 129 -10.84 -11.09 1.25
C ARG A 129 -12.02 -10.24 0.75
N ARG A 130 -13.17 -10.88 0.53
CA ARG A 130 -14.40 -10.21 0.09
C ARG A 130 -14.94 -9.25 1.14
N GLU A 131 -14.92 -9.63 2.42
CA GLU A 131 -15.33 -8.74 3.52
C GLU A 131 -14.41 -7.53 3.63
N VAL A 132 -13.09 -7.75 3.54
CA VAL A 132 -12.10 -6.65 3.55
C VAL A 132 -12.34 -5.68 2.40
N TYR A 133 -12.61 -6.20 1.19
CA TYR A 133 -12.89 -5.34 0.02
C TYR A 133 -14.23 -4.64 0.12
N ARG A 134 -15.27 -5.28 0.67
CA ARG A 134 -16.55 -4.62 0.95
C ARG A 134 -16.38 -3.42 1.86
N MET A 135 -15.65 -3.61 2.96
CA MET A 135 -15.33 -2.53 3.90
C MET A 135 -14.50 -1.43 3.23
N LEU A 136 -13.52 -1.80 2.42
CA LEU A 136 -12.69 -0.86 1.66
C LEU A 136 -13.56 -0.02 0.72
N PHE A 137 -14.42 -0.65 -0.08
CA PHE A 137 -15.29 0.06 -1.01
C PHE A 137 -16.30 0.95 -0.28
N ASN A 138 -16.77 0.54 0.89
CA ASN A 138 -17.64 1.36 1.74
C ASN A 138 -16.91 2.59 2.29
N GLN A 139 -15.71 2.39 2.84
CA GLN A 139 -14.89 3.47 3.39
C GLN A 139 -14.46 4.49 2.32
N HIS A 140 -14.12 4.01 1.12
CA HIS A 140 -13.75 4.85 -0.02
C HIS A 140 -14.93 5.36 -0.84
N ARG A 141 -16.16 5.17 -0.35
CA ARG A 141 -17.39 5.75 -0.91
C ARG A 141 -17.76 5.22 -2.30
N ILE A 142 -17.29 4.03 -2.66
CA ILE A 142 -17.59 3.35 -3.94
C ILE A 142 -18.75 2.37 -3.78
N HIS A 143 -18.92 1.83 -2.58
CA HIS A 143 -20.05 0.95 -2.23
C HIS A 143 -21.37 1.70 -2.41
N GLN A 144 -22.39 1.05 -2.97
CA GLN A 144 -23.65 1.67 -3.34
C GLN A 144 -24.37 2.38 -2.18
N ASP A 145 -24.23 1.86 -0.95
CA ASP A 145 -24.88 2.44 0.24
C ASP A 145 -24.08 3.61 0.86
N SER A 146 -22.90 3.92 0.31
CA SER A 146 -21.96 4.88 0.89
C SER A 146 -21.63 6.07 0.00
N ARG A 147 -22.01 6.03 -1.29
CA ARG A 147 -21.70 7.08 -2.26
C ARG A 147 -22.25 8.43 -1.81
N PHE A 148 -21.57 9.49 -2.21
CA PHE A 148 -22.07 10.85 -2.04
C PHE A 148 -23.24 11.11 -2.97
N GLU A 149 -24.12 12.04 -2.60
CA GLU A 149 -25.29 12.39 -3.41
C GLU A 149 -24.90 12.92 -4.80
N ASN A 150 -23.79 13.68 -4.89
CA ASN A 150 -23.32 14.33 -6.10
C ASN A 150 -21.80 14.54 -6.13
N GLU A 151 -21.30 14.92 -7.30
CA GLU A 151 -19.88 15.16 -7.60
C GLU A 151 -19.23 16.27 -6.78
N THR A 152 -19.99 17.31 -6.40
CA THR A 152 -19.49 18.43 -5.60
C THR A 152 -19.16 17.98 -4.18
N MET A 153 -20.06 17.22 -3.56
CA MET A 153 -19.83 16.65 -2.23
C MET A 153 -18.65 15.68 -2.22
N ALA A 154 -18.53 14.83 -3.25
CA ALA A 154 -17.40 13.91 -3.36
C ALA A 154 -16.07 14.64 -3.51
N LEU A 155 -16.03 15.69 -4.35
CA LEU A 155 -14.84 16.50 -4.55
C LEU A 155 -14.38 17.21 -3.26
N GLU A 156 -15.31 17.61 -2.39
CA GLU A 156 -14.99 18.24 -1.10
C GLU A 156 -14.32 17.29 -0.10
N HIS A 157 -14.61 15.99 -0.18
CA HIS A 157 -14.08 14.96 0.71
C HIS A 157 -12.80 14.29 0.18
N MET A 158 -12.47 14.50 -1.10
CA MET A 158 -11.25 13.97 -1.71
C MET A 158 -10.13 15.02 -1.65
N SER A 159 -8.93 14.61 -1.22
CA SER A 159 -7.76 15.48 -1.22
C SER A 159 -7.25 15.79 -2.63
N GLU A 160 -7.31 14.81 -3.52
CA GLU A 160 -6.91 14.92 -4.92
C GLU A 160 -7.70 13.96 -5.82
N VAL A 161 -7.94 14.38 -7.07
CA VAL A 161 -8.70 13.63 -8.08
C VAL A 161 -7.97 13.66 -9.42
N ARG A 162 -7.88 12.53 -10.12
CA ARG A 162 -7.18 12.47 -11.42
C ARG A 162 -8.07 12.82 -12.60
N ASP A 163 -9.28 12.28 -12.64
CA ASP A 163 -10.24 12.46 -13.73
C ASP A 163 -11.68 12.16 -13.30
N ASP A 164 -12.62 12.31 -14.24
CA ASP A 164 -14.04 12.05 -14.03
C ASP A 164 -14.33 10.60 -13.68
N PHE A 165 -13.58 9.63 -14.21
CA PHE A 165 -13.78 8.21 -13.88
C PHE A 165 -13.55 7.94 -12.39
N ALA A 166 -12.47 8.47 -11.83
CA ALA A 166 -12.17 8.33 -10.40
C ALA A 166 -13.25 9.00 -9.53
N LEU A 167 -13.79 10.15 -9.96
CA LEU A 167 -14.81 10.87 -9.19
C LEU A 167 -16.19 10.22 -9.29
N ARG A 168 -16.61 9.83 -10.50
CA ARG A 168 -17.93 9.25 -10.80
C ARG A 168 -18.25 8.03 -9.94
N GLY A 169 -17.27 7.18 -9.70
CA GLY A 169 -17.43 6.00 -8.84
C GLY A 169 -17.97 6.32 -7.44
N ARG A 170 -17.72 7.53 -6.93
CA ARG A 170 -18.06 7.96 -5.57
C ARG A 170 -19.37 8.72 -5.41
N CYS A 171 -20.10 8.95 -6.50
CA CYS A 171 -21.27 9.85 -6.49
C CYS A 171 -22.49 9.17 -7.13
N GLU A 172 -23.66 9.24 -6.51
CA GLU A 172 -24.91 8.71 -7.10
C GLU A 172 -25.24 9.44 -8.41
N MET A 173 -25.32 10.76 -8.34
CA MET A 173 -25.48 11.65 -9.49
C MET A 173 -24.14 12.23 -9.93
N PHE A 174 -23.99 12.43 -11.24
CA PHE A 174 -22.84 13.10 -11.84
C PHE A 174 -23.34 13.96 -12.99
N ARG A 175 -23.27 15.28 -12.85
CA ARG A 175 -23.85 16.23 -13.83
C ARG A 175 -22.82 17.18 -14.41
N VAL A 176 -21.76 17.46 -13.67
CA VAL A 176 -20.71 18.42 -14.00
C VAL A 176 -19.37 17.71 -14.03
N ASP A 177 -18.61 17.89 -15.10
CA ASP A 177 -17.26 17.33 -15.23
C ASP A 177 -16.24 18.05 -14.33
N LEU A 178 -15.12 17.37 -14.05
CA LEU A 178 -14.05 17.85 -13.19
C LEU A 178 -13.43 19.14 -13.72
N HIS A 179 -13.37 19.32 -15.04
CA HIS A 179 -12.83 20.54 -15.64
C HIS A 179 -13.70 21.77 -15.31
N SER A 180 -15.01 21.63 -15.40
CA SER A 180 -15.98 22.66 -15.04
C SER A 180 -15.97 22.94 -13.54
N MET A 181 -15.86 21.89 -12.72
CA MET A 181 -15.71 22.02 -11.26
C MET A 181 -14.39 22.70 -10.86
N ALA A 182 -13.31 22.48 -11.62
CA ALA A 182 -12.02 23.11 -11.34
C ALA A 182 -12.11 24.64 -11.34
N ALA A 183 -12.94 25.21 -12.21
CA ALA A 183 -13.20 26.65 -12.22
C ALA A 183 -13.95 27.13 -10.98
N ALA A 184 -15.01 26.42 -10.58
CA ALA A 184 -15.86 26.79 -9.44
C ALA A 184 -15.14 26.64 -8.09
N HIS A 185 -14.33 25.59 -7.94
CA HIS A 185 -13.63 25.26 -6.70
C HIS A 185 -12.17 25.74 -6.66
N GLN A 186 -11.74 26.51 -7.67
CA GLN A 186 -10.36 27.01 -7.79
C GLN A 186 -9.31 25.90 -7.65
N LEU A 187 -9.57 24.77 -8.31
CA LEU A 187 -8.62 23.65 -8.33
C LEU A 187 -7.44 23.98 -9.24
N HIS A 188 -6.30 23.41 -8.87
CA HIS A 188 -5.08 23.48 -9.66
C HIS A 188 -4.69 22.06 -10.07
N GLN A 189 -4.11 21.95 -11.26
CA GLN A 189 -3.50 20.73 -11.75
C GLN A 189 -2.02 20.70 -11.36
N GLY A 190 -1.59 19.61 -10.73
CA GLY A 190 -0.21 19.43 -10.30
C GLY A 190 0.17 17.97 -10.15
N THR A 191 1.40 17.72 -9.72
CA THR A 191 1.93 16.36 -9.56
C THR A 191 1.64 15.86 -8.13
N SER A 192 1.10 14.65 -7.97
CA SER A 192 0.92 13.98 -6.67
C SER A 192 2.21 13.33 -6.15
N LEU A 193 2.23 12.81 -4.91
CA LEU A 193 3.41 12.10 -4.38
C LEU A 193 3.73 10.80 -5.14
N ARG A 194 2.77 10.29 -5.91
CA ARG A 194 2.90 9.10 -6.77
C ARG A 194 3.29 9.44 -8.22
N GLY A 195 3.54 10.72 -8.51
CA GLY A 195 3.98 11.17 -9.83
C GLY A 195 2.85 11.30 -10.87
N HIS A 196 1.59 11.28 -10.45
CA HIS A 196 0.45 11.46 -11.34
C HIS A 196 0.00 12.92 -11.41
N GLN A 197 -0.52 13.34 -12.56
CA GLN A 197 -1.22 14.62 -12.66
C GLN A 197 -2.60 14.50 -11.99
N VAL A 198 -2.88 15.41 -11.06
CA VAL A 198 -4.10 15.45 -10.25
C VAL A 198 -4.63 16.88 -10.14
N TRP A 199 -5.93 17.00 -9.92
CA TRP A 199 -6.61 18.22 -9.51
C TRP A 199 -6.76 18.25 -7.99
N ALA A 200 -6.35 19.35 -7.36
CA ALA A 200 -6.50 19.57 -5.93
C ALA A 200 -6.52 21.07 -5.58
N LYS A 201 -6.85 21.39 -4.33
CA LYS A 201 -6.69 22.75 -3.79
C LYS A 201 -5.21 23.09 -3.64
N LEU A 202 -4.85 24.38 -3.73
CA LEU A 202 -3.46 24.82 -3.58
C LEU A 202 -2.83 24.36 -2.27
N ALA A 203 -3.57 24.40 -1.16
CA ALA A 203 -3.11 23.98 0.16
C ALA A 203 -2.62 22.51 0.18
N HIS A 204 -3.25 21.63 -0.60
CA HIS A 204 -2.81 20.24 -0.74
C HIS A 204 -1.43 20.19 -1.38
N PHE A 205 -1.19 20.93 -2.47
CA PHE A 205 0.13 20.98 -3.11
C PHE A 205 1.21 21.60 -2.23
N GLN A 206 0.89 22.56 -1.37
CA GLN A 206 1.84 23.10 -0.37
C GLN A 206 2.27 22.01 0.61
N ARG A 207 1.33 21.21 1.10
CA ARG A 207 1.62 20.03 1.93
C ARG A 207 2.49 19.03 1.18
N LEU A 208 2.15 18.70 -0.07
CA LEU A 208 2.93 17.76 -0.88
C LEU A 208 4.35 18.24 -1.13
N LEU A 209 4.54 19.53 -1.42
CA LEU A 209 5.87 20.12 -1.61
C LEU A 209 6.69 20.09 -0.31
N THR A 210 6.05 20.35 0.83
CA THR A 210 6.66 20.23 2.16
C THR A 210 7.15 18.80 2.40
N ILE A 211 6.30 17.80 2.14
CA ILE A 211 6.65 16.38 2.29
C ILE A 211 7.82 15.96 1.38
N ARG A 212 7.84 16.46 0.14
CA ARG A 212 8.94 16.20 -0.79
C ARG A 212 10.26 16.78 -0.29
N ASN A 213 10.20 17.88 0.45
CA ASN A 213 11.36 18.58 1.00
C ASN A 213 12.45 18.86 -0.05
N VAL A 214 12.03 19.20 -1.28
CA VAL A 214 12.93 19.55 -2.38
C VAL A 214 13.01 21.06 -2.45
N VAL A 215 14.24 21.60 -2.47
CA VAL A 215 14.50 23.03 -2.65
C VAL A 215 14.61 23.33 -4.15
N ALA A 216 14.01 24.44 -4.59
CA ALA A 216 14.17 24.94 -5.95
C ALA A 216 15.62 25.37 -6.22
N SER A 217 16.04 25.32 -7.48
CA SER A 217 17.34 25.87 -7.89
C SER A 217 17.30 27.41 -7.82
N GLU A 218 18.42 28.06 -7.48
CA GLU A 218 18.54 29.53 -7.54
C GLU A 218 18.26 30.06 -8.95
N GLU A 219 18.54 29.25 -9.99
CA GLU A 219 18.22 29.60 -11.38
C GLU A 219 16.72 29.69 -11.67
N ASP A 220 15.89 29.05 -10.83
CA ASP A 220 14.43 29.03 -10.97
C ASP A 220 13.75 30.17 -10.17
N ASP A 221 14.49 30.94 -9.37
CA ASP A 221 13.92 31.97 -8.48
C ASP A 221 13.15 33.05 -9.25
N ASP A 222 13.68 33.50 -10.40
CA ASP A 222 13.03 34.53 -11.22
C ASP A 222 11.65 34.09 -11.71
N ILE A 223 11.53 32.83 -12.19
CA ILE A 223 10.26 32.33 -12.69
C ILE A 223 9.28 32.01 -11.57
N LEU A 224 9.77 31.52 -10.42
CA LEU A 224 8.94 31.25 -9.25
C LEU A 224 8.44 32.57 -8.65
N GLN A 225 9.26 33.61 -8.62
CA GLN A 225 8.84 34.94 -8.20
C GLN A 225 7.79 35.50 -9.17
N PHE A 226 8.00 35.38 -10.48
CA PHE A 226 7.03 35.84 -11.48
C PHE A 226 5.66 35.19 -11.28
N PHE A 227 5.61 33.85 -11.14
CA PHE A 227 4.35 33.11 -10.97
C PHE A 227 3.76 33.16 -9.56
N SER A 228 4.42 33.84 -8.62
CA SER A 228 3.83 34.20 -7.34
C SER A 228 2.92 35.44 -7.44
N GLU A 229 3.23 36.34 -8.38
CA GLU A 229 2.54 37.63 -8.58
C GLU A 229 1.63 37.65 -9.82
N HIS A 230 1.99 36.89 -10.86
CA HIS A 230 1.29 36.80 -12.13
C HIS A 230 0.94 35.33 -12.43
N ASN A 231 -0.07 35.07 -13.26
CA ASN A 231 -0.44 33.70 -13.65
C ASN A 231 -0.34 33.43 -15.16
N ASP A 232 -0.22 34.46 -16.00
CA ASP A 232 -0.24 34.30 -17.45
C ASP A 232 1.15 33.92 -18.02
N PRO A 233 1.31 32.71 -18.59
CA PRO A 233 2.58 32.29 -19.20
C PRO A 233 2.98 33.14 -20.42
N THR A 234 2.01 33.76 -21.11
CA THR A 234 2.26 34.59 -22.30
C THR A 234 3.07 35.83 -21.93
N VAL A 235 2.72 36.45 -20.80
CA VAL A 235 3.42 37.64 -20.30
C VAL A 235 4.88 37.32 -19.96
N TYR A 236 5.13 36.15 -19.35
CA TYR A 236 6.49 35.70 -19.09
C TYR A 236 7.26 35.46 -20.39
N MET A 237 6.67 34.73 -21.32
CA MET A 237 7.31 34.46 -22.61
C MET A 237 7.66 35.74 -23.38
N ASP A 238 6.77 36.72 -23.40
CA ASP A 238 6.98 37.99 -24.10
C ASP A 238 8.10 38.81 -23.45
N ARG A 239 8.14 38.89 -22.10
CA ARG A 239 9.20 39.59 -21.35
C ARG A 239 10.59 39.01 -21.64
N HIS A 240 10.69 37.69 -21.80
CA HIS A 240 11.95 37.00 -22.02
C HIS A 240 12.20 36.63 -23.50
N ALA A 241 11.37 37.13 -24.43
CA ALA A 241 11.42 36.81 -25.86
C ALA A 241 11.53 35.29 -26.16
N MET A 242 10.80 34.48 -25.39
CA MET A 242 10.94 33.03 -25.34
C MET A 242 9.89 32.31 -26.20
N LYS A 243 10.30 31.23 -26.89
CA LYS A 243 9.36 30.37 -27.61
C LYS A 243 8.64 29.40 -26.66
N ARG A 244 7.42 28.98 -27.01
CA ARG A 244 6.63 28.01 -26.23
C ARG A 244 7.37 26.69 -25.93
N SER A 245 8.25 26.25 -26.83
CA SER A 245 9.07 25.04 -26.63
C SER A 245 10.15 25.22 -25.57
N GLU A 246 10.74 26.41 -25.47
CA GLU A 246 11.74 26.76 -24.46
C GLU A 246 11.07 26.92 -23.10
N PHE A 247 9.93 27.62 -23.07
CA PHE A 247 9.11 27.77 -21.86
C PHE A 247 8.69 26.42 -21.27
N ARG A 248 8.25 25.48 -22.12
CA ARG A 248 7.88 24.13 -21.67
C ARG A 248 9.07 23.38 -21.04
N LYS A 249 10.29 23.55 -21.56
CA LYS A 249 11.50 22.91 -20.99
C LYS A 249 11.80 23.43 -19.59
N LEU A 250 11.52 24.70 -19.34
CA LEU A 250 11.75 25.37 -18.06
C LEU A 250 10.65 25.06 -17.04
N ILE A 251 9.37 25.09 -17.44
CA ILE A 251 8.23 24.83 -16.54
C ILE A 251 8.07 23.35 -16.18
N SER A 252 8.33 22.43 -17.11
CA SER A 252 8.00 21.01 -16.90
C SER A 252 8.70 20.38 -15.68
N PRO A 253 10.00 20.66 -15.39
CA PRO A 253 10.64 20.26 -14.15
C PRO A 253 10.00 20.86 -12.88
N LEU A 254 9.59 22.12 -12.92
CA LEU A 254 8.96 22.81 -11.80
C LEU A 254 7.56 22.25 -11.47
N VAL A 255 6.77 21.91 -12.48
CA VAL A 255 5.48 21.22 -12.30
C VAL A 255 5.68 19.80 -11.76
N ARG A 256 6.71 19.09 -12.25
CA ARG A 256 7.03 17.72 -11.79
C ARG A 256 7.52 17.68 -10.35
N SER A 257 8.35 18.64 -9.95
CA SER A 257 8.81 18.78 -8.56
C SER A 257 7.71 19.35 -7.64
N GLY A 258 6.73 20.06 -8.20
CA GLY A 258 5.57 20.62 -7.49
C GLY A 258 5.77 22.05 -7.01
N HIS A 259 6.83 22.72 -7.45
CA HIS A 259 7.04 24.16 -7.21
C HIS A 259 6.08 25.04 -8.02
N LEU A 260 5.55 24.51 -9.13
CA LEU A 260 4.50 25.14 -9.91
C LEU A 260 3.29 24.22 -10.05
N VAL A 261 2.11 24.83 -10.06
CA VAL A 261 0.84 24.19 -10.43
C VAL A 261 0.16 24.99 -11.53
N GLN A 262 -0.68 24.34 -12.31
CA GLN A 262 -1.45 24.97 -13.39
C GLN A 262 -2.89 25.24 -12.92
N ASP A 263 -3.44 26.41 -13.20
CA ASP A 263 -4.85 26.69 -12.97
C ASP A 263 -5.74 26.12 -14.10
N TYR A 264 -7.06 26.16 -13.91
CA TYR A 264 -8.02 25.65 -14.90
C TYR A 264 -8.03 26.41 -16.24
N ARG A 265 -7.46 27.63 -16.30
CA ARG A 265 -7.34 28.45 -17.52
C ARG A 265 -5.99 28.25 -18.22
N GLY A 266 -5.14 27.41 -17.66
CA GLY A 266 -3.81 27.14 -18.17
C GLY A 266 -2.71 28.10 -17.69
N GLY A 267 -3.04 28.99 -16.76
CA GLY A 267 -2.07 29.83 -16.05
C GLY A 267 -1.26 29.03 -15.03
N PHE A 268 -0.16 29.58 -14.53
CA PHE A 268 0.68 28.92 -13.52
C PHE A 268 0.66 29.68 -12.20
N LYS A 269 0.90 28.94 -11.12
CA LYS A 269 1.02 29.50 -9.78
C LYS A 269 2.14 28.83 -9.01
N THR A 270 2.93 29.64 -8.32
CA THR A 270 3.99 29.16 -7.42
C THR A 270 3.42 28.55 -6.16
N VAL A 271 3.95 27.38 -5.80
CA VAL A 271 3.65 26.67 -4.57
C VAL A 271 4.81 26.88 -3.61
N THR A 272 4.51 27.34 -2.41
CA THR A 272 5.48 27.46 -1.32
C THR A 272 5.23 26.38 -0.28
N PRO A 273 6.28 25.83 0.36
CA PRO A 273 6.13 24.94 1.51
C PRO A 273 5.34 25.60 2.64
N LEU A 274 4.78 24.76 3.52
CA LEU A 274 4.08 25.25 4.71
C LEU A 274 5.06 26.02 5.61
N PRO A 275 4.70 27.24 6.06
CA PRO A 275 5.62 28.06 6.85
C PRO A 275 5.73 27.52 8.27
N LYS A 276 6.96 27.39 8.78
CA LYS A 276 7.27 27.02 10.17
C LYS A 276 6.64 25.68 10.62
N SER A 277 6.50 24.73 9.71
CA SER A 277 6.06 23.36 10.04
C SER A 277 7.26 22.45 10.30
N ASP A 278 7.17 21.58 11.29
CA ASP A 278 8.09 20.45 11.42
C ASP A 278 7.83 19.43 10.29
N LEU A 279 8.90 19.01 9.60
CA LEU A 279 8.77 18.12 8.43
C LEU A 279 8.22 16.75 8.84
N TRP A 280 8.69 16.23 9.98
CA TRP A 280 8.26 14.93 10.46
C TRP A 280 6.80 14.97 10.88
N GLU A 281 6.35 16.00 11.58
CA GLU A 281 4.92 16.17 11.93
C GLU A 281 4.03 16.16 10.67
N VAL A 282 4.40 16.89 9.62
CA VAL A 282 3.62 16.92 8.36
C VAL A 282 3.59 15.56 7.66
N LYS A 283 4.73 14.85 7.64
CA LYS A 283 4.85 13.50 7.08
C LYS A 283 4.02 12.49 7.87
N ARG A 284 4.16 12.49 9.19
CA ARG A 284 3.45 11.66 10.14
C ARG A 284 1.94 11.83 10.01
N ASP A 285 1.45 13.06 10.04
CA ASP A 285 0.01 13.35 9.91
C ASP A 285 -0.53 12.88 8.56
N TYR A 286 0.25 13.05 7.48
CA TYR A 286 -0.13 12.55 6.15
C TYR A 286 -0.27 11.03 6.12
N LEU A 287 0.72 10.31 6.69
CA LEU A 287 0.66 8.85 6.78
C LEU A 287 -0.50 8.39 7.65
N ARG A 288 -0.75 9.04 8.79
CA ARG A 288 -1.87 8.72 9.66
C ARG A 288 -3.21 8.91 8.96
N GLU A 289 -3.41 10.04 8.28
CA GLU A 289 -4.62 10.29 7.47
C GLU A 289 -4.78 9.28 6.34
N LEU A 290 -3.68 8.88 5.68
CA LEU A 290 -3.69 7.90 4.61
C LEU A 290 -4.10 6.52 5.12
N VAL A 291 -3.41 6.01 6.15
CA VAL A 291 -3.65 4.66 6.70
C VAL A 291 -5.05 4.54 7.28
N SER A 292 -5.54 5.59 7.95
CA SER A 292 -6.89 5.62 8.55
C SER A 292 -8.04 5.40 7.56
N GLN A 293 -7.79 5.59 6.26
CA GLN A 293 -8.77 5.38 5.19
C GLN A 293 -8.91 3.91 4.77
N TYR A 294 -8.01 3.04 5.19
CA TYR A 294 -8.01 1.64 4.76
C TYR A 294 -8.36 0.71 5.94
N PRO A 295 -9.25 -0.27 5.72
CA PRO A 295 -9.63 -1.22 6.78
C PRO A 295 -8.49 -2.17 7.14
N VAL A 296 -7.74 -2.63 6.15
CA VAL A 296 -6.59 -3.55 6.29
C VAL A 296 -5.54 -3.16 5.27
N VAL A 297 -4.28 -3.00 5.71
CA VAL A 297 -3.12 -2.69 4.85
C VAL A 297 -1.91 -3.52 5.24
N SER A 298 -1.08 -3.88 4.27
CA SER A 298 0.30 -4.32 4.53
C SER A 298 1.28 -3.16 4.34
N LEU A 299 2.50 -3.30 4.87
CA LEU A 299 3.57 -2.31 4.73
C LEU A 299 3.82 -1.96 3.25
N LYS A 300 3.93 -2.98 2.39
CA LYS A 300 4.10 -2.83 0.94
C LYS A 300 2.94 -2.11 0.26
N GLN A 301 1.71 -2.20 0.78
CA GLN A 301 0.59 -1.44 0.24
C GLN A 301 0.70 0.03 0.63
N VAL A 302 1.07 0.33 1.89
CA VAL A 302 1.26 1.71 2.35
C VAL A 302 2.39 2.39 1.60
N GLU A 303 3.51 1.71 1.33
CA GLU A 303 4.61 2.24 0.50
C GLU A 303 4.12 2.70 -0.88
N ARG A 304 3.29 1.88 -1.55
CA ARG A 304 2.73 2.22 -2.88
C ARG A 304 1.73 3.38 -2.80
N LEU A 305 0.96 3.45 -1.71
CA LEU A 305 -0.06 4.48 -1.49
C LEU A 305 0.56 5.84 -1.13
N ALA A 306 1.56 5.83 -0.25
CA ALA A 306 2.26 7.02 0.23
C ALA A 306 3.11 7.66 -0.87
N GLY A 307 3.75 6.83 -1.70
CA GLY A 307 4.62 7.26 -2.80
C GLY A 307 6.09 7.35 -2.39
N SER A 308 6.94 7.81 -3.30
CA SER A 308 8.39 7.81 -3.14
C SER A 308 9.01 8.70 -2.04
N PRO A 309 8.35 9.72 -1.46
CA PRO A 309 8.98 10.56 -0.42
C PRO A 309 9.18 9.89 0.94
N PHE A 310 8.62 8.70 1.16
CA PHE A 310 8.62 8.01 2.45
C PHE A 310 9.53 6.79 2.43
N SER A 311 10.32 6.60 3.48
CA SER A 311 11.06 5.35 3.70
C SER A 311 10.16 4.29 4.34
N ALA A 312 10.56 3.02 4.25
CA ALA A 312 9.89 1.93 4.94
C ALA A 312 9.91 2.13 6.48
N GLU A 313 11.00 2.69 7.01
CA GLU A 313 11.17 3.03 8.43
C GLU A 313 10.14 4.07 8.87
N GLU A 314 10.03 5.20 8.14
CA GLU A 314 9.04 6.25 8.44
C GLU A 314 7.60 5.73 8.42
N ILE A 315 7.29 4.81 7.51
CA ILE A 315 5.97 4.17 7.43
C ILE A 315 5.77 3.22 8.62
N SER A 316 6.77 2.41 8.93
CA SER A 316 6.70 1.45 10.03
C SER A 316 6.56 2.15 11.38
N ASP A 317 7.25 3.26 11.60
CA ASP A 317 7.12 4.07 12.82
C ASP A 317 5.68 4.52 13.03
N VAL A 318 5.02 5.05 11.98
CA VAL A 318 3.61 5.46 12.06
C VAL A 318 2.67 4.28 12.28
N LEU A 319 2.95 3.13 11.66
CA LEU A 319 2.15 1.91 11.87
C LEU A 319 2.28 1.39 13.31
N HIS A 320 3.46 1.46 13.91
CA HIS A 320 3.65 1.12 15.32
C HIS A 320 2.98 2.11 16.27
N GLU A 321 2.98 3.42 15.95
CA GLU A 321 2.21 4.38 16.75
C GLU A 321 0.71 4.03 16.80
N PHE A 322 0.15 3.54 15.69
CA PHE A 322 -1.23 3.06 15.65
C PHE A 322 -1.47 1.75 16.43
N GLU A 323 -0.45 0.91 16.56
CA GLU A 323 -0.51 -0.28 17.42
C GLU A 323 -0.46 0.15 18.90
N GLU A 324 0.44 1.07 19.25
CA GLU A 324 0.63 1.59 20.61
C GLU A 324 -0.59 2.34 21.14
N ASP A 325 -1.27 3.11 20.28
CA ASP A 325 -2.50 3.82 20.62
C ASP A 325 -3.77 2.93 20.52
N GLY A 326 -3.62 1.68 20.06
CA GLY A 326 -4.70 0.69 19.97
C GLY A 326 -5.66 0.89 18.79
N THR A 327 -5.37 1.80 17.86
CA THR A 327 -6.21 2.03 16.67
C THR A 327 -6.12 0.88 15.66
N LEU A 328 -4.94 0.27 15.53
CA LEU A 328 -4.70 -0.85 14.62
C LEU A 328 -4.25 -2.10 15.37
N ILE A 329 -4.74 -3.24 14.91
CA ILE A 329 -4.21 -4.56 15.28
C ILE A 329 -3.28 -5.05 14.17
N LYS A 330 -2.21 -5.74 14.55
CA LYS A 330 -1.25 -6.34 13.62
C LYS A 330 -1.38 -7.85 13.60
N GLY A 331 -1.34 -8.47 12.42
CA GLY A 331 -1.15 -9.91 12.29
C GLY A 331 -1.69 -10.50 10.99
N PHE A 332 -2.15 -11.75 11.04
CA PHE A 332 -2.76 -12.43 9.91
C PHE A 332 -4.26 -12.14 9.89
N LEU A 333 -4.64 -11.13 9.10
CA LEU A 333 -6.00 -10.58 9.10
C LEU A 333 -6.81 -10.96 7.86
N VAL A 334 -6.23 -11.69 6.90
CA VAL A 334 -6.90 -12.09 5.66
C VAL A 334 -6.60 -13.57 5.35
N ASP A 335 -7.63 -14.39 5.17
CA ASP A 335 -7.56 -15.87 5.08
C ASP A 335 -6.49 -16.39 4.11
N ASP A 336 -6.39 -15.77 2.93
CA ASP A 336 -5.53 -16.23 1.83
C ASP A 336 -4.29 -15.35 1.62
N LEU A 337 -3.90 -14.57 2.63
CA LEU A 337 -2.75 -13.67 2.54
C LEU A 337 -1.66 -14.10 3.53
N GLN A 338 -0.48 -14.45 3.00
CA GLN A 338 0.70 -14.80 3.80
C GLN A 338 1.57 -13.58 4.11
N ASP A 339 0.93 -12.42 4.32
CA ASP A 339 1.58 -11.17 4.68
C ASP A 339 1.02 -10.67 6.01
N ILE A 340 1.88 -10.04 6.81
CA ILE A 340 1.44 -9.32 8.00
C ILE A 340 0.72 -8.06 7.59
N CYS A 341 -0.45 -7.86 8.19
CA CYS A 341 -1.31 -6.72 7.94
C CYS A 341 -1.60 -5.96 9.22
N TRP A 342 -1.86 -4.67 9.05
CA TRP A 342 -2.45 -3.79 10.04
C TRP A 342 -3.91 -3.59 9.68
N GLY A 343 -4.80 -3.81 10.64
CA GLY A 343 -6.23 -3.68 10.44
C GLY A 343 -6.89 -2.86 11.52
N ARG A 344 -7.93 -2.11 11.15
CA ARG A 344 -8.74 -1.34 12.09
C ARG A 344 -9.72 -2.27 12.79
N GLN A 345 -9.49 -2.51 14.07
CA GLN A 345 -10.28 -3.46 14.85
C GLN A 345 -11.78 -3.15 14.80
N GLU A 346 -12.16 -1.90 15.06
CA GLU A 346 -13.57 -1.45 15.02
C GLU A 346 -14.24 -1.78 13.67
N MET A 347 -13.53 -1.55 12.56
CA MET A 347 -14.08 -1.84 11.24
C MET A 347 -14.22 -3.35 11.01
N LEU A 348 -13.24 -4.15 11.46
CA LEU A 348 -13.22 -5.60 11.27
C LEU A 348 -14.35 -6.29 12.05
N GLU A 349 -14.74 -5.74 13.19
CA GLU A 349 -15.88 -6.18 13.99
C GLU A 349 -17.22 -5.87 13.29
N ASP A 350 -17.35 -4.69 12.68
CA ASP A 350 -18.57 -4.24 11.99
C ASP A 350 -18.81 -4.84 10.59
N SER A 351 -17.82 -5.59 10.06
CA SER A 351 -17.76 -6.10 8.69
C SER A 351 -18.99 -6.90 8.23
N THR A 352 -19.64 -7.62 9.15
CA THR A 352 -20.77 -8.51 8.86
C THR A 352 -22.09 -7.76 8.60
N SER A 353 -22.17 -6.49 8.96
CA SER A 353 -23.38 -5.67 8.79
C SER A 353 -23.55 -5.11 7.38
N LEU A 354 -22.46 -5.05 6.60
CA LEU A 354 -22.45 -4.43 5.28
C LEU A 354 -23.08 -5.36 4.23
N ARG A 355 -23.97 -4.77 3.43
CA ARG A 355 -24.51 -5.44 2.23
C ARG A 355 -23.40 -5.71 1.24
N LYS A 356 -23.61 -6.72 0.39
CA LYS A 356 -22.69 -7.05 -0.68
C LYS A 356 -22.52 -5.88 -1.65
N THR A 357 -21.28 -5.55 -1.99
CA THR A 357 -20.93 -4.54 -2.97
C THR A 357 -21.47 -4.93 -4.35
N ARG A 358 -22.01 -3.95 -5.08
CA ARG A 358 -22.31 -4.11 -6.51
C ARG A 358 -21.04 -4.41 -7.30
N ASP A 359 -21.21 -5.01 -8.47
CA ASP A 359 -20.10 -5.15 -9.40
C ASP A 359 -19.65 -3.79 -9.91
N LEU A 360 -18.34 -3.63 -10.12
CA LEU A 360 -17.74 -2.34 -10.43
C LEU A 360 -16.43 -2.49 -11.17
N VAL A 361 -15.98 -1.39 -11.77
CA VAL A 361 -14.63 -1.27 -12.33
C VAL A 361 -13.88 -0.17 -11.57
N VAL A 362 -12.69 -0.50 -11.09
CA VAL A 362 -11.75 0.50 -10.54
C VAL A 362 -10.84 0.97 -11.67
N PRO A 363 -10.92 2.25 -12.10
CA PRO A 363 -10.09 2.76 -13.17
C PRO A 363 -8.63 2.97 -12.71
N PRO A 364 -7.65 2.97 -13.63
CA PRO A 364 -6.25 3.21 -13.29
C PRO A 364 -5.96 4.65 -12.80
N SER A 365 -6.93 5.54 -12.92
CA SER A 365 -6.92 6.90 -12.39
C SER A 365 -7.41 6.98 -10.93
N ASP A 366 -8.04 5.93 -10.40
CA ASP A 366 -8.46 5.89 -9.00
C ASP A 366 -7.25 5.64 -8.08
N ASN A 367 -7.26 6.25 -6.89
CA ASN A 367 -6.21 6.04 -5.90
C ASN A 367 -6.19 4.60 -5.36
N LEU A 368 -7.32 3.88 -5.38
CA LEU A 368 -7.36 2.48 -4.97
C LEU A 368 -6.54 1.54 -5.84
N ILE A 369 -6.15 1.96 -7.06
CA ILE A 369 -5.32 1.10 -7.92
C ILE A 369 -3.96 0.78 -7.27
N HIS A 370 -3.45 1.66 -6.42
CA HIS A 370 -2.20 1.46 -5.70
C HIS A 370 -2.33 0.41 -4.58
N TYR A 371 -3.48 0.38 -3.90
CA TYR A 371 -3.83 -0.66 -2.93
C TYR A 371 -3.86 -2.05 -3.58
N PHE A 372 -4.48 -2.15 -4.77
CA PHE A 372 -4.57 -3.39 -5.55
C PHE A 372 -3.34 -3.69 -6.43
N GLY A 373 -2.27 -2.89 -6.34
CA GLY A 373 -1.14 -2.99 -7.26
C GLY A 373 -0.41 -4.33 -7.24
N GLY A 374 -0.40 -5.04 -6.11
CA GLY A 374 0.14 -6.40 -5.99
C GLY A 374 -0.66 -7.39 -6.82
N ILE A 375 -1.97 -7.43 -6.61
CA ILE A 375 -2.92 -8.28 -7.34
C ILE A 375 -2.87 -7.99 -8.85
N LEU A 376 -2.78 -6.71 -9.21
CA LEU A 376 -2.73 -6.32 -10.61
C LEU A 376 -1.51 -6.90 -11.34
N ARG A 377 -0.35 -6.93 -10.66
CA ARG A 377 0.89 -7.48 -11.21
C ARG A 377 0.92 -8.99 -11.16
N GLU A 378 0.54 -9.59 -10.03
CA GLU A 378 0.66 -11.03 -9.79
C GLU A 378 -0.40 -11.82 -10.54
N ARG A 379 -1.66 -11.36 -10.53
CA ARG A 379 -2.78 -12.07 -11.16
C ARG A 379 -2.98 -11.71 -12.63
N PHE A 380 -2.77 -10.45 -13.00
CA PHE A 380 -3.10 -9.94 -14.34
C PHE A 380 -1.89 -9.46 -15.15
N ALA A 381 -0.67 -9.53 -14.61
CA ALA A 381 0.56 -9.07 -15.26
C ALA A 381 0.53 -7.60 -15.75
N PHE A 382 -0.27 -6.75 -15.08
CA PHE A 382 -0.36 -5.32 -15.40
C PHE A 382 0.24 -4.45 -14.28
N GLY A 383 0.93 -3.38 -14.69
CA GLY A 383 1.37 -2.34 -13.74
C GLY A 383 0.30 -1.28 -13.47
N SER A 384 -0.59 -1.04 -14.43
CA SER A 384 -1.72 -0.11 -14.34
C SER A 384 -2.74 -0.51 -15.43
N ALA A 385 -3.99 -0.69 -15.02
CA ALA A 385 -5.12 -1.14 -15.85
C ALA A 385 -6.43 -0.87 -15.11
N TYR A 386 -7.55 -0.96 -15.82
CA TYR A 386 -8.88 -1.01 -15.22
C TYR A 386 -9.08 -2.39 -14.59
N MET A 387 -9.52 -2.45 -13.33
CA MET A 387 -9.79 -3.70 -12.62
C MET A 387 -11.28 -3.96 -12.53
N VAL A 388 -11.71 -5.13 -12.97
CA VAL A 388 -13.11 -5.54 -13.00
C VAL A 388 -13.40 -6.43 -11.80
N PHE A 389 -14.33 -5.98 -10.96
CA PHE A 389 -14.77 -6.69 -9.77
C PHE A 389 -16.15 -7.28 -10.00
N HIS A 390 -16.27 -8.59 -9.74
CA HIS A 390 -17.54 -9.29 -9.69
C HIS A 390 -17.66 -10.01 -8.35
N ASN A 391 -18.76 -9.83 -7.64
CA ASN A 391 -18.96 -10.41 -6.31
C ASN A 391 -17.80 -10.14 -5.34
N GLU A 392 -17.26 -8.91 -5.37
CA GLU A 392 -16.14 -8.47 -4.51
C GLU A 392 -14.82 -9.21 -4.79
N GLU A 393 -14.71 -9.88 -5.93
CA GLU A 393 -13.48 -10.52 -6.41
C GLU A 393 -12.99 -9.83 -7.68
N PRO A 394 -11.68 -9.58 -7.81
CA PRO A 394 -11.12 -9.11 -9.06
C PRO A 394 -11.10 -10.27 -10.07
N ILE A 395 -11.96 -10.23 -11.08
CA ILE A 395 -12.10 -11.32 -12.07
C ILE A 395 -11.39 -11.03 -13.38
N ALA A 396 -11.14 -9.75 -13.69
CA ALA A 396 -10.43 -9.36 -14.89
C ALA A 396 -9.73 -8.00 -14.72
N ALA A 397 -8.81 -7.71 -15.62
CA ALA A 397 -8.24 -6.39 -15.81
C ALA A 397 -8.05 -6.10 -17.31
N PHE A 398 -8.16 -4.83 -17.69
CA PHE A 398 -8.01 -4.42 -19.09
C PHE A 398 -7.32 -3.07 -19.24
N LYS A 399 -6.62 -2.89 -20.36
CA LYS A 399 -6.10 -1.58 -20.77
C LYS A 399 -6.99 -1.01 -21.85
N ALA A 400 -7.15 0.31 -21.80
CA ALA A 400 -7.92 1.01 -22.81
C ALA A 400 -7.36 2.39 -23.08
N ASN A 401 -7.58 2.86 -24.31
CA ASN A 401 -7.40 4.25 -24.68
C ASN A 401 -8.76 4.94 -24.64
N THR A 402 -8.86 6.00 -23.84
CA THR A 402 -10.09 6.80 -23.76
C THR A 402 -9.94 8.02 -24.67
N ARG A 403 -10.76 8.10 -25.72
CA ARG A 403 -10.84 9.27 -26.62
C ARG A 403 -12.26 9.43 -27.16
N ASP A 404 -12.69 10.67 -27.32
CA ASP A 404 -13.95 11.04 -28.00
C ASP A 404 -15.18 10.26 -27.51
N GLY A 405 -15.32 10.09 -26.18
CA GLY A 405 -16.46 9.39 -25.58
C GLY A 405 -16.44 7.87 -25.79
N THR A 406 -15.29 7.30 -26.16
CA THR A 406 -15.11 5.86 -26.34
C THR A 406 -13.98 5.33 -25.46
N ILE A 407 -14.13 4.07 -25.04
CA ILE A 407 -13.12 3.30 -24.32
C ILE A 407 -12.69 2.16 -25.26
N GLU A 408 -11.60 2.39 -25.98
CA GLU A 408 -11.05 1.39 -26.92
C GLU A 408 -10.20 0.39 -26.16
N ILE A 409 -10.63 -0.87 -26.09
CA ILE A 409 -9.92 -1.93 -25.36
C ILE A 409 -8.73 -2.40 -26.18
N THR A 410 -7.53 -2.28 -25.59
CA THR A 410 -6.26 -2.68 -26.22
C THR A 410 -5.74 -4.01 -25.72
N ASP A 411 -5.87 -4.28 -24.41
CA ASP A 411 -5.47 -5.53 -23.76
C ASP A 411 -6.51 -5.96 -22.74
N PHE A 412 -6.68 -7.27 -22.55
CA PHE A 412 -7.61 -7.86 -21.58
C PHE A 412 -7.01 -9.16 -21.01
N VAL A 413 -7.06 -9.30 -19.70
CA VAL A 413 -6.73 -10.54 -18.99
C VAL A 413 -7.85 -10.79 -17.98
N GLY A 414 -8.48 -11.95 -18.02
CA GLY A 414 -9.58 -12.29 -17.14
C GLY A 414 -9.69 -13.79 -16.92
N ASP A 415 -10.47 -14.14 -15.91
CA ASP A 415 -10.86 -15.52 -15.64
C ASP A 415 -11.69 -16.06 -16.82
N SER A 416 -11.31 -17.20 -17.38
CA SER A 416 -11.97 -17.80 -18.54
C SER A 416 -13.42 -18.19 -18.23
N ASP A 417 -13.70 -18.57 -16.99
CA ASP A 417 -15.03 -19.04 -16.59
C ASP A 417 -15.98 -17.88 -16.29
N LEU A 418 -15.44 -16.66 -16.10
CA LEU A 418 -16.18 -15.44 -15.77
C LEU A 418 -16.03 -14.34 -16.84
N GLU A 419 -15.60 -14.70 -18.06
CA GLU A 419 -15.39 -13.73 -19.15
C GLU A 419 -16.69 -12.97 -19.50
N LYS A 420 -17.85 -13.66 -19.44
CA LYS A 420 -19.17 -13.05 -19.71
C LYS A 420 -19.57 -12.04 -18.65
N GLU A 421 -19.33 -12.36 -17.38
CA GLU A 421 -19.55 -11.50 -16.23
C GLU A 421 -18.63 -10.29 -16.32
N ALA A 422 -17.35 -10.48 -16.62
CA ALA A 422 -16.40 -9.37 -16.82
C ALA A 422 -16.90 -8.42 -17.91
N LEU A 423 -17.31 -8.94 -19.07
CA LEU A 423 -17.85 -8.13 -20.16
C LEU A 423 -19.14 -7.39 -19.80
N ARG A 424 -20.02 -7.99 -18.99
CA ARG A 424 -21.22 -7.31 -18.50
C ARG A 424 -20.82 -6.11 -17.63
N VAL A 425 -19.95 -6.32 -16.65
CA VAL A 425 -19.50 -5.28 -15.71
C VAL A 425 -18.78 -4.15 -16.46
N MET A 426 -17.96 -4.48 -17.46
CA MET A 426 -17.31 -3.48 -18.31
C MET A 426 -18.32 -2.63 -19.12
N LYS A 427 -19.38 -3.26 -19.64
CA LYS A 427 -20.45 -2.54 -20.37
C LYS A 427 -21.24 -1.63 -19.44
N GLU A 428 -21.56 -2.09 -18.23
CA GLU A 428 -22.21 -1.29 -17.20
C GLU A 428 -21.34 -0.08 -16.82
N PHE A 429 -20.04 -0.30 -16.63
CA PHE A 429 -19.09 0.80 -16.40
C PHE A 429 -19.06 1.81 -17.54
N ALA A 430 -18.97 1.38 -18.80
CA ALA A 430 -18.99 2.30 -19.94
C ALA A 430 -20.30 3.10 -20.00
N TRP A 431 -21.43 2.43 -19.76
CA TRP A 431 -22.75 3.07 -19.69
C TRP A 431 -22.86 4.10 -18.56
N GLU A 432 -22.33 3.81 -17.37
CA GLU A 432 -22.33 4.75 -16.23
C GLU A 432 -21.56 6.05 -16.47
N HIS A 433 -20.66 6.04 -17.47
CA HIS A 433 -19.81 7.17 -17.87
C HIS A 433 -20.25 7.78 -19.21
N ASP A 434 -21.42 7.40 -19.74
CA ASP A 434 -21.91 7.84 -21.06
C ASP A 434 -20.90 7.58 -22.20
N THR A 435 -20.13 6.50 -22.08
CA THR A 435 -19.13 6.09 -23.06
C THR A 435 -19.50 4.76 -23.73
N ARG A 436 -18.79 4.42 -24.80
CA ARG A 436 -18.95 3.12 -25.50
C ARG A 436 -17.66 2.33 -25.51
N LEU A 437 -17.77 1.04 -25.24
CA LEU A 437 -16.66 0.09 -25.45
C LEU A 437 -16.47 -0.16 -26.94
N THR A 438 -15.23 -0.07 -27.41
CA THR A 438 -14.84 -0.30 -28.80
C THR A 438 -13.53 -1.10 -28.88
N GLY A 439 -13.12 -1.44 -30.10
CA GLY A 439 -11.84 -2.09 -30.37
C GLY A 439 -11.95 -3.53 -30.87
N LYS A 440 -10.95 -3.99 -31.62
CA LYS A 440 -10.92 -5.34 -32.21
C LYS A 440 -10.96 -6.43 -31.14
N LEU A 441 -10.30 -6.21 -30.00
CA LEU A 441 -10.28 -7.16 -28.90
C LEU A 441 -11.66 -7.27 -28.25
N TYR A 442 -12.32 -6.14 -28.00
CA TYR A 442 -13.69 -6.11 -27.49
C TYR A 442 -14.66 -6.87 -28.39
N GLU A 443 -14.61 -6.66 -29.70
CA GLU A 443 -15.48 -7.38 -30.64
C GLU A 443 -15.25 -8.90 -30.60
N LYS A 444 -13.99 -9.35 -30.47
CA LYS A 444 -13.66 -10.77 -30.29
C LYS A 444 -14.24 -11.33 -28.99
N LEU A 445 -14.07 -10.61 -27.88
CA LEU A 445 -14.61 -11.00 -26.58
C LEU A 445 -16.14 -11.10 -26.63
N ARG A 446 -16.80 -10.15 -27.31
CA ARG A 446 -18.27 -10.16 -27.47
C ARG A 446 -18.80 -11.36 -28.26
N THR A 447 -17.99 -11.93 -29.14
CA THR A 447 -18.39 -13.08 -29.99
C THR A 447 -18.17 -14.45 -29.34
N ARG A 448 -17.44 -14.50 -28.21
CA ARG A 448 -17.25 -15.70 -27.39
C ARG A 448 -18.37 -15.79 -26.36
#